data_AF-U7KGJ5-F1
#
_entry.id   AF-U7KGJ5-F1
#
_cell.length_a   1.000
_cell.length_b   1.000
_cell.length_c   1.000
_cell.angle_alpha   90.00
_cell.angle_beta   90.00
_cell.angle_gamma   90.00
#
_symmetry.space_group_name_H-M   'P 1'
#
loop_
_entity.id
_entity.type
_entity.pdbx_description
1 polymer ?
#
loop_
_entity_poly.entity_id
_entity_poly.type
_entity_poly.pdbx_seq_one_letter_code
_entity_poly.pdbx_strand_id
1 'polypeptide(L)'
;MSQEQETQEEPGRAWWQWWAPLAMIAVFLVLPPAIYQAVSGVTLFGIMGGLTVLIALIDATTFRYSWTIFWVAGIAYFAAMEMYFNEGTWIYLPVVVLLALGASKLGAKLRKR
;
A
#
# COMPACT_ATOMS: atom_id res chain seq x y z
N MET A 1 -0.06 -39.75 18.48
CA MET A 1 0.47 -39.36 17.15
C MET A 1 -0.13 -38.02 16.80
N SER A 2 0.51 -36.95 17.25
CA SER A 2 0.15 -35.59 16.88
C SER A 2 0.97 -35.27 15.65
N GLN A 3 0.34 -35.23 14.47
CA GLN A 3 1.01 -34.73 13.29
C GLN A 3 1.23 -33.23 13.50
N GLU A 4 2.44 -32.87 13.90
CA GLU A 4 2.96 -31.52 13.72
C GLU A 4 2.92 -31.27 12.21
N GLN A 5 1.91 -30.51 11.78
CA GLN A 5 1.89 -29.92 10.46
C GLN A 5 3.16 -29.07 10.37
N GLU A 6 4.19 -29.58 9.71
CA GLU A 6 5.27 -28.76 9.15
C GLU A 6 4.58 -27.68 8.33
N THR A 7 4.38 -26.52 8.95
CA THR A 7 3.90 -25.34 8.27
C THR A 7 5.08 -24.95 7.40
N GLN A 8 5.09 -25.40 6.15
CA GLN A 8 6.08 -24.91 5.19
C GLN A 8 5.87 -23.40 5.07
N GLU A 9 6.68 -22.64 5.80
CA GLU A 9 6.65 -21.19 5.74
C GLU A 9 7.00 -20.79 4.31
N GLU A 10 6.05 -20.18 3.60
CA GLU A 10 6.34 -19.60 2.30
C GLU A 10 7.49 -18.60 2.47
N PRO A 11 8.53 -18.65 1.61
CA PRO A 11 9.72 -17.83 1.77
C PRO A 11 9.36 -16.34 1.92
N GLY A 12 10.02 -15.69 2.87
CA GLY A 12 9.84 -14.26 3.16
C GLY A 12 10.29 -13.36 2.00
N ARG A 13 10.08 -12.03 2.13
CA ARG A 13 10.48 -11.05 1.11
C ARG A 13 11.98 -11.12 0.86
N ALA A 14 12.37 -11.31 -0.40
CA ALA A 14 13.72 -11.00 -0.84
C ALA A 14 13.99 -9.50 -0.66
N TRP A 15 15.26 -9.12 -0.44
CA TRP A 15 15.65 -7.73 -0.18
C TRP A 15 15.13 -6.75 -1.26
N TRP A 16 15.14 -7.15 -2.54
CA TRP A 16 14.68 -6.28 -3.63
C TRP A 16 13.17 -6.04 -3.57
N GLN A 17 12.38 -7.01 -3.06
CA GLN A 17 10.91 -6.93 -2.98
C GLN A 17 10.42 -5.93 -1.91
N TRP A 18 11.32 -5.34 -1.12
CA TRP A 18 10.96 -4.26 -0.18
C TRP A 18 10.72 -2.91 -0.85
N TRP A 19 10.99 -2.78 -2.15
CA TRP A 19 10.72 -1.56 -2.91
C TRP A 19 9.26 -1.10 -2.78
N ALA A 20 8.29 -2.02 -2.77
CA ALA A 20 6.87 -1.66 -2.80
C ALA A 20 6.40 -1.04 -1.47
N PRO A 21 6.66 -1.64 -0.29
CA PRO A 21 6.44 -0.97 0.98
C PRO A 21 7.11 0.41 1.07
N LEU A 22 8.37 0.52 0.63
CA LEU A 22 9.10 1.79 0.66
C LEU A 22 8.49 2.84 -0.29
N ALA A 23 8.08 2.43 -1.48
CA ALA A 23 7.39 3.28 -2.44
C ALA A 23 6.04 3.75 -1.89
N MET A 24 5.29 2.88 -1.21
CA MET A 24 4.03 3.23 -0.56
C MET A 24 4.25 4.31 0.52
N ILE A 25 5.28 4.16 1.35
CA ILE A 25 5.67 5.20 2.32
C ILE A 25 5.97 6.52 1.61
N ALA A 26 6.75 6.48 0.53
CA ALA A 26 7.09 7.68 -0.23
C ALA A 26 5.86 8.37 -0.84
N VAL A 27 4.87 7.60 -1.33
CA VAL A 27 3.61 8.15 -1.86
C VAL A 27 2.85 8.96 -0.80
N PHE A 28 2.91 8.56 0.47
CA PHE A 28 2.17 9.26 1.53
C PHE A 28 3.01 10.33 2.24
N LEU A 29 4.30 10.09 2.49
CA LEU A 29 5.11 11.00 3.29
C LEU A 29 5.95 11.98 2.47
N VAL A 30 6.29 11.65 1.22
CA VAL A 30 7.19 12.47 0.39
C VAL A 30 6.42 13.19 -0.70
N LEU A 31 5.48 12.50 -1.35
CA LEU A 31 4.74 13.08 -2.48
C LEU A 31 3.90 14.30 -2.09
N PRO A 32 3.12 14.32 -0.99
CA PRO A 32 2.29 15.48 -0.65
C PRO A 32 3.08 16.80 -0.53
N PRO A 33 4.13 16.91 0.32
CA PRO A 33 4.88 18.15 0.41
C PRO A 33 5.61 18.52 -0.89
N ALA A 34 5.92 17.54 -1.75
CA ALA A 34 6.61 17.80 -3.01
C ALA A 34 5.73 18.47 -4.08
N ILE A 35 4.42 18.19 -4.12
CA ILE A 35 3.55 18.64 -5.23
C ILE A 35 2.30 19.41 -4.79
N TYR A 36 2.01 19.56 -3.48
CA TYR A 36 0.73 20.14 -3.03
C TYR A 36 0.48 21.58 -3.53
N GLN A 37 1.52 22.35 -3.81
CA GLN A 37 1.41 23.71 -4.36
C GLN A 37 1.07 23.72 -5.86
N ALA A 38 1.27 22.60 -6.56
CA ALA A 38 1.12 22.49 -8.01
C ALA A 38 -0.21 21.85 -8.44
N VAL A 39 -0.94 21.21 -7.53
CA VAL A 39 -2.18 20.48 -7.83
C VAL A 39 -3.27 20.75 -6.80
N SER A 40 -4.53 20.59 -7.21
CA SER A 40 -5.65 20.66 -6.26
C SER A 40 -5.61 19.50 -5.27
N GLY A 41 -6.25 19.65 -4.10
CA GLY A 41 -6.35 18.56 -3.11
C GLY A 41 -7.02 17.29 -3.66
N VAL A 42 -8.05 17.45 -4.51
CA VAL A 42 -8.71 16.32 -5.18
C VAL A 42 -7.76 15.62 -6.15
N THR A 43 -6.99 16.39 -6.92
CA THR A 43 -5.98 15.86 -7.84
C THR A 43 -4.88 15.10 -7.07
N LEU A 44 -4.36 15.68 -5.98
CA LEU A 44 -3.36 15.04 -5.12
C LEU A 44 -3.87 13.70 -4.58
N PHE A 45 -5.09 13.70 -4.06
CA PHE A 45 -5.72 12.49 -3.55
C PHE A 45 -5.89 11.42 -4.63
N GLY A 46 -6.32 11.81 -5.83
CA GLY A 46 -6.42 10.91 -6.99
C GLY A 46 -5.07 10.29 -7.40
N ILE A 47 -4.00 11.09 -7.39
CA ILE A 47 -2.63 10.61 -7.68
C ILE A 47 -2.21 9.59 -6.62
N MET A 48 -2.35 9.92 -5.33
CA MET A 48 -1.98 9.04 -4.23
C MET A 48 -2.76 7.72 -4.25
N GLY A 49 -4.07 7.79 -4.50
CA GLY A 49 -4.92 6.60 -4.65
C GLY A 49 -4.50 5.75 -5.86
N GLY A 50 -4.24 6.38 -7.01
CA GLY A 50 -3.77 5.70 -8.21
C GLY A 50 -2.43 4.98 -8.01
N LEU A 51 -1.46 5.66 -7.38
CA LEU A 51 -0.17 5.06 -7.04
C LEU A 51 -0.31 3.94 -6.01
N THR A 52 -1.20 4.07 -5.03
CA THR A 52 -1.52 3.01 -4.06
C THR A 52 -1.97 1.74 -4.77
N VAL A 53 -2.92 1.87 -5.70
CA VAL A 53 -3.41 0.74 -6.50
C VAL A 53 -2.28 0.12 -7.33
N LEU A 54 -1.51 0.95 -8.03
CA LEU A 54 -0.42 0.48 -8.89
C LEU A 54 0.63 -0.29 -8.09
N ILE A 55 1.12 0.29 -6.99
CA ILE A 55 2.15 -0.31 -6.15
C ILE A 55 1.64 -1.62 -5.54
N ALA A 56 0.44 -1.63 -4.95
CA ALA A 56 -0.11 -2.83 -4.32
C ALA A 56 -0.39 -3.96 -5.32
N LEU A 57 -0.76 -3.62 -6.56
CA LEU A 57 -0.93 -4.59 -7.63
C LEU A 57 0.42 -5.21 -8.03
N ILE A 58 1.44 -4.39 -8.31
CA ILE A 58 2.77 -4.88 -8.71
C ILE A 58 3.45 -5.64 -7.55
N ASP A 59 3.27 -5.19 -6.32
CA ASP A 59 3.75 -5.90 -5.13
C ASP A 59 3.20 -7.33 -5.07
N ALA A 60 1.90 -7.49 -5.29
CA ALA A 60 1.26 -8.80 -5.22
C ALA A 60 1.55 -9.70 -6.42
N THR A 61 1.85 -9.14 -7.59
CA THR A 61 2.35 -9.93 -8.73
C THR A 61 3.79 -10.40 -8.53
N THR A 62 4.61 -9.65 -7.76
CA THR A 62 6.04 -9.94 -7.58
C THR A 62 6.39 -10.72 -6.31
N PHE A 63 5.69 -10.51 -5.19
CA PHE A 63 5.99 -11.17 -3.90
C PHE A 63 4.89 -12.15 -3.48
N ARG A 64 3.65 -11.67 -3.33
CA ARG A 64 2.38 -12.40 -3.10
C ARG A 64 1.42 -11.44 -2.40
N TYR A 65 0.17 -11.87 -2.24
CA TYR A 65 -0.72 -11.23 -1.28
C TYR A 65 -0.06 -11.22 0.11
N SER A 66 0.14 -10.03 0.68
CA SER A 66 0.75 -9.88 2.01
C SER A 66 0.05 -8.78 2.79
N TRP A 67 -0.08 -8.95 4.10
CA TRP A 67 -0.68 -7.94 4.97
C TRP A 67 0.17 -6.68 5.11
N THR A 68 1.47 -6.77 4.81
CA THR A 68 2.43 -5.68 4.91
C THR A 68 1.98 -4.46 4.12
N ILE A 69 1.54 -4.64 2.87
CA ILE A 69 1.21 -3.50 2.01
C ILE A 69 -0.03 -2.74 2.50
N PHE A 70 -0.98 -3.43 3.16
CA PHE A 70 -2.18 -2.81 3.74
C PHE A 70 -1.83 -1.98 4.98
N TRP A 71 -1.02 -2.56 5.88
CA TRP A 71 -0.59 -1.86 7.09
C TRP A 71 0.26 -0.65 6.75
N VAL A 72 1.19 -0.78 5.79
CA VAL A 72 2.03 0.33 5.34
C VAL A 72 1.18 1.44 4.71
N ALA A 73 0.23 1.12 3.83
CA ALA A 73 -0.65 2.13 3.24
C ALA A 73 -1.47 2.87 4.32
N GLY A 74 -2.07 2.14 5.26
CA GLY A 74 -2.87 2.73 6.33
C GLY A 74 -2.04 3.60 7.28
N ILE A 75 -0.91 3.09 7.78
CA ILE A 75 -0.04 3.80 8.72
C ILE A 75 0.60 5.02 8.06
N ALA A 76 1.09 4.89 6.82
CA ALA A 76 1.72 5.99 6.12
C ALA A 76 0.70 7.08 5.76
N TYR A 77 -0.51 6.72 5.34
CA TYR A 77 -1.59 7.68 5.13
C TYR A 77 -2.01 8.38 6.43
N PHE A 78 -2.14 7.62 7.52
CA PHE A 78 -2.47 8.19 8.84
C PHE A 78 -1.40 9.21 9.28
N ALA A 79 -0.12 8.85 9.15
CA ALA A 79 0.97 9.79 9.43
C ALA A 79 0.93 11.02 8.52
N ALA A 80 0.68 10.85 7.22
CA ALA A 80 0.52 11.97 6.29
C ALA A 80 -0.66 12.89 6.66
N MET A 81 -1.77 12.31 7.13
CA MET A 81 -2.93 13.05 7.60
C MET A 81 -2.58 13.96 8.78
N GLU A 82 -1.92 13.42 9.80
CA GLU A 82 -1.47 14.17 10.98
C GLU A 82 -0.47 15.30 10.62
N MET A 83 0.34 15.09 9.57
CA MET A 83 1.39 16.04 9.19
C MET A 83 0.92 17.13 8.22
N TYR A 84 0.04 16.78 7.27
CA TYR A 84 -0.17 17.60 6.07
C TYR A 84 -1.63 17.90 5.76
N PHE A 85 -2.58 17.09 6.24
CA PHE A 85 -3.97 17.19 5.82
C PHE A 85 -4.88 17.68 6.94
N ASN A 86 -6.07 18.14 6.56
CA ASN A 86 -7.09 18.50 7.53
C ASN A 86 -7.70 17.25 8.18
N GLU A 87 -8.23 17.42 9.39
CA GLU A 87 -8.86 16.34 10.15
C GLU A 87 -9.95 15.62 9.35
N GLY A 88 -10.74 16.35 8.56
CA GLY A 88 -11.81 15.82 7.71
C GLY A 88 -11.36 14.81 6.65
N THR A 89 -10.06 14.67 6.39
CA THR A 89 -9.50 13.66 5.47
C THR A 89 -9.45 12.25 6.07
N TRP A 90 -9.76 12.07 7.36
CA TRP A 90 -9.80 10.75 8.01
C TRP A 90 -10.68 9.72 7.25
N ILE A 91 -11.73 10.18 6.56
CA ILE A 91 -12.63 9.34 5.76
C ILE A 91 -11.91 8.59 4.64
N TYR A 92 -10.75 9.07 4.20
CA TYR A 92 -10.00 8.45 3.12
C TYR A 92 -9.04 7.35 3.61
N LEU A 93 -8.77 7.27 4.91
CA LEU A 93 -7.97 6.19 5.50
C LEU A 93 -8.54 4.80 5.18
N PRO A 94 -9.83 4.51 5.43
CA PRO A 94 -10.40 3.22 5.01
C PRO A 94 -10.37 3.05 3.49
N VAL A 95 -10.51 4.12 2.71
CA VAL A 95 -10.48 4.06 1.24
C VAL A 95 -9.11 3.59 0.74
N VAL A 96 -8.00 4.18 1.21
CA VAL A 96 -6.66 3.79 0.76
C VAL A 96 -6.29 2.36 1.19
N VAL A 97 -6.73 1.94 2.37
CA VAL A 97 -6.55 0.56 2.84
C VAL A 97 -7.32 -0.42 1.96
N LEU A 98 -8.57 -0.13 1.63
CA LEU A 98 -9.39 -0.96 0.74
C LEU A 98 -8.85 -0.99 -0.69
N LEU A 99 -8.33 0.13 -1.19
CA LEU A 99 -7.67 0.19 -2.50
C LEU A 99 -6.44 -0.71 -2.53
N ALA A 100 -5.54 -0.60 -1.54
CA ALA A 100 -4.39 -1.47 -1.41
C ALA A 100 -4.81 -2.95 -1.33
N LEU A 101 -5.84 -3.26 -0.52
CA LEU A 101 -6.41 -4.61 -0.37
C LEU A 101 -6.94 -5.19 -1.68
N GLY A 102 -7.80 -4.44 -2.37
CA GLY A 102 -8.38 -4.85 -3.63
C GLY A 102 -7.31 -5.06 -4.71
N ALA A 103 -6.37 -4.12 -4.82
CA ALA A 103 -5.28 -4.18 -5.79
C ALA A 103 -4.34 -5.37 -5.52
N SER A 104 -3.97 -5.62 -4.26
CA SER A 104 -3.11 -6.75 -3.89
C SER A 104 -3.81 -8.09 -4.15
N LYS A 105 -5.10 -8.22 -3.84
CA LYS A 105 -5.87 -9.43 -4.17
C LYS A 105 -5.91 -9.66 -5.69
N LEU A 106 -6.10 -8.60 -6.46
CA LEU A 106 -6.10 -8.67 -7.93
C LEU A 106 -4.73 -9.08 -8.47
N GLY A 107 -3.65 -8.45 -8.01
CA GLY A 107 -2.28 -8.79 -8.42
C GLY A 107 -1.91 -10.24 -8.09
N ALA A 108 -2.29 -10.73 -6.91
CA ALA A 108 -2.08 -12.12 -6.54
C ALA A 108 -2.87 -13.10 -7.43
N LYS A 109 -4.08 -12.73 -7.88
CA LYS A 109 -4.87 -13.52 -8.84
C LYS A 109 -4.23 -13.53 -10.23
N LEU A 110 -3.67 -12.41 -10.67
CA LEU A 110 -2.97 -12.29 -11.96
C LEU A 110 -1.71 -13.15 -12.01
N ARG A 111 -0.97 -13.29 -10.90
CA ARG A 111 0.22 -14.14 -10.82
C ARG A 111 -0.06 -15.64 -10.98
N LYS A 112 -1.25 -16.09 -10.56
CA LYS A 112 -1.65 -17.51 -10.61
C LYS A 112 -2.13 -17.95 -12.00
N ARG A 113 -2.26 -17.02 -12.95
CA ARG A 113 -2.61 -17.29 -14.35
C ARG A 113 -1.34 -17.38 -15.18
#